data_AF-A0A9E4IPJ3-F1
#
_entry.id   AF-A0A9E4IPJ3-F1
#
_cell.length_a   1.000
_cell.length_b   1.000
_cell.length_c   1.000
_cell.angle_alpha   90.00
_cell.angle_beta   90.00
_cell.angle_gamma   90.00
#
_symmetry.space_group_name_H-M   'P 1'
#
loop_
_entity.id
_entity.type
_entity.pdbx_description
1 polymer ?
#
loop_
_entity_poly.entity_id
_entity_poly.type
_entity_poly.pdbx_seq_one_letter_code
_entity_poly.pdbx_strand_id
1 'polypeptide(L)' 'VLMADDMPDIQVVLVEDPDPDGGPHGAKGVGTPVIPAIAPAVANAVRDAIGVRLRDLPMTPPRVMAALLAGD' A
#
# COMPACT_ATOMS: atom_id res chain seq x y z
N VAL A 1 -9.78 5.86 -11.59
CA VAL A 1 -9.18 6.84 -10.65
C VAL A 1 -10.11 6.92 -9.48
N LEU A 2 -9.58 6.87 -8.26
CA LEU A 2 -10.38 7.00 -7.04
C LEU A 2 -10.88 8.43 -6.90
N MET A 3 -12.08 8.58 -6.37
CA MET A 3 -12.66 9.87 -6.05
C MET A 3 -12.15 10.35 -4.68
N ALA A 4 -12.39 11.61 -4.34
CA ALA A 4 -11.92 12.18 -3.07
C ALA A 4 -12.51 11.46 -1.84
N ASP A 5 -13.73 10.92 -1.96
CA ASP A 5 -14.45 10.16 -0.94
C ASP A 5 -14.00 8.69 -0.81
N ASP A 6 -13.26 8.15 -1.80
CA ASP A 6 -12.66 6.82 -1.71
C ASP A 6 -11.35 6.81 -0.89
N MET A 7 -10.80 7.98 -0.55
CA MET A 7 -9.51 8.10 0.13
C MET A 7 -9.63 7.71 1.61
N PRO A 8 -8.78 6.80 2.12
CA PRO A 8 -8.72 6.54 3.56
C PRO A 8 -8.09 7.71 4.32
N ASP A 9 -8.23 7.72 5.64
CA ASP A 9 -7.43 8.60 6.49
C ASP A 9 -5.94 8.25 6.36
N ILE A 10 -5.08 9.26 6.23
CA ILE A 10 -3.65 9.09 6.02
C ILE A 10 -2.89 9.74 7.17
N GLN A 11 -2.30 8.89 8.01
CA GLN A 11 -1.34 9.35 9.01
C GLN A 11 0.07 9.43 8.40
N VAL A 12 0.66 10.62 8.43
CA VAL A 12 2.03 10.86 7.96
C VAL A 12 2.99 10.85 9.14
N VAL A 13 4.02 10.01 9.06
CA VAL A 13 5.11 9.95 10.04
C VAL A 13 6.41 10.31 9.34
N LEU A 14 7.06 11.39 9.79
CA LEU A 14 8.35 11.81 9.28
C LEU A 14 9.46 11.10 10.07
N VAL A 15 10.30 10.37 9.35
CA VAL A 15 11.48 9.69 9.91
C VAL A 15 12.72 10.40 9.38
N GLU A 16 13.51 10.96 10.28
CA GLU A 16 14.74 11.66 9.94
C GLU A 16 15.93 10.72 10.12
N ASP A 17 16.61 10.45 9.00
CA ASP A 17 17.88 9.74 8.95
C ASP A 17 18.72 10.43 7.87
N PRO A 18 19.80 11.15 8.22
CA PRO A 18 20.59 11.92 7.26
C PRO A 18 21.14 11.07 6.11
N ASP A 19 21.19 11.64 4.91
CA ASP A 19 21.86 11.03 3.76
C ASP A 19 23.38 10.96 3.99
N PRO A 20 23.98 9.75 4.04
CA PRO A 20 25.43 9.61 4.23
C PRO A 20 26.24 10.19 3.06
N ASP A 21 25.66 10.31 1.87
CA ASP A 21 26.32 10.81 0.67
C ASP A 21 26.22 12.34 0.52
N GLY A 22 25.65 13.02 1.53
CA GLY A 22 25.67 14.48 1.62
C GLY A 22 24.58 15.18 0.81
N GLY A 23 23.39 14.57 0.71
CA GLY A 23 22.20 15.26 0.22
C GLY A 23 21.99 16.62 0.92
N PRO A 24 21.39 17.64 0.25
CA PRO A 24 21.24 18.96 0.84
C PRO A 24 20.56 18.90 2.21
N HIS A 25 21.24 19.43 3.24
CA HIS A 25 20.79 19.35 4.64
C HIS A 25 20.54 17.92 5.16
N GLY A 26 21.13 16.90 4.54
CA GLY A 26 20.91 15.48 4.85
C GLY A 26 19.62 14.89 4.27
N ALA A 27 18.92 15.61 3.38
CA ALA A 27 17.63 15.17 2.84
C ALA A 27 17.75 14.00 1.86
N LYS A 28 16.71 13.14 1.84
CA LYS A 28 16.53 12.02 0.91
C LYS A 28 15.28 12.21 0.05
N GLY A 29 15.27 11.61 -1.14
CA GLY A 29 14.08 11.61 -2.00
C GLY A 29 12.95 10.75 -1.43
N VAL A 30 11.72 11.27 -1.35
CA VAL A 30 10.57 10.58 -0.75
C VAL A 30 9.43 10.25 -1.72
N GLY A 31 9.38 10.88 -2.91
CA GLY A 31 8.22 10.78 -3.81
C GLY A 31 7.95 9.39 -4.37
N THR A 32 8.99 8.60 -4.65
CA THR A 32 8.88 7.26 -5.25
C THR A 32 9.07 6.09 -4.27
N PRO A 33 9.97 6.14 -3.26
CA PRO A 33 10.22 4.99 -2.38
C PRO A 33 8.99 4.51 -1.60
N VAL A 34 8.01 5.40 -1.36
CA VAL A 34 6.78 5.07 -0.62
C VAL A 34 5.76 4.31 -1.47
N ILE A 35 5.77 4.48 -2.80
CA ILE A 35 4.73 3.96 -3.71
C ILE A 35 4.68 2.42 -3.74
N PRO A 36 5.82 1.70 -3.87
CA PRO A 36 5.80 0.24 -3.95
C PRO A 36 5.26 -0.46 -2.71
N ALA A 37 5.29 0.19 -1.54
CA ALA A 37 4.82 -0.39 -0.28
C ALA A 37 3.29 -0.41 -0.16
N ILE A 38 2.57 0.46 -0.90
CA ILE A 38 1.13 0.65 -0.74
C ILE A 38 0.34 -0.61 -1.15
N ALA A 39 0.56 -1.10 -2.37
CA ALA A 39 -0.15 -2.26 -2.89
C ALA A 39 0.01 -3.54 -2.04
N PRO A 40 1.21 -3.95 -1.61
CA PRO A 40 1.36 -5.11 -0.73
C PRO A 40 0.81 -4.88 0.67
N ALA A 41 0.85 -3.66 1.21
CA ALA A 41 0.22 -3.34 2.50
C ALA A 41 -1.29 -3.55 2.45
N VAL A 42 -1.97 -3.02 1.42
CA VAL A 42 -3.40 -3.24 1.19
C VAL A 42 -3.70 -4.73 0.97
N ALA A 43 -2.91 -5.42 0.13
CA ALA A 43 -3.06 -6.86 -0.11
C ALA A 43 -2.95 -7.71 1.16
N ASN A 44 -2.04 -7.32 2.07
CA ASN A 44 -1.87 -7.98 3.35
C ASN A 44 -3.06 -7.74 4.27
N ALA A 45 -3.59 -6.52 4.30
CA ALA A 45 -4.79 -6.17 5.06
C ALA A 45 -6.03 -6.92 4.56
N VAL A 46 -6.21 -7.06 3.24
CA VAL A 46 -7.32 -7.87 2.68
C VAL A 46 -7.22 -9.32 3.15
N ARG A 47 -6.03 -9.94 3.04
CA ARG A 47 -5.84 -11.32 3.55
C ARG A 47 -6.14 -11.42 5.05
N ASP A 48 -5.64 -10.47 5.84
CA ASP A 48 -5.87 -10.46 7.29
C ASP A 48 -7.38 -10.41 7.61
N ALA A 49 -8.14 -9.62 6.85
CA ALA A 49 -9.58 -9.45 7.03
C ALA A 49 -10.42 -10.68 6.60
N ILE A 50 -10.04 -11.38 5.53
CA ILE A 50 -10.88 -12.42 4.92
C ILE A 50 -10.28 -13.83 4.92
N GLY A 51 -9.04 -14.01 5.37
CA GLY A 51 -8.32 -15.28 5.36
C GLY A 51 -7.72 -15.69 4.00
N VAL A 52 -8.25 -15.17 2.89
CA VAL A 52 -7.86 -15.54 1.53
C VAL A 52 -6.70 -14.68 1.01
N ARG A 53 -5.73 -15.29 0.30
CA ARG A 53 -4.61 -14.57 -0.32
C ARG A 53 -4.84 -14.29 -1.81
N LEU A 54 -5.12 -13.04 -2.14
CA LEU A 54 -5.07 -12.54 -3.52
C LEU A 54 -3.64 -12.14 -3.92
N ARG A 55 -3.20 -12.56 -5.12
CA ARG A 55 -1.87 -12.23 -5.70
C ARG A 55 -1.94 -11.34 -6.93
N ASP A 56 -3.13 -11.17 -7.51
CA ASP A 56 -3.35 -10.37 -8.70
C ASP A 56 -3.95 -9.01 -8.36
N LEU A 57 -3.36 -7.96 -8.93
CA LEU A 57 -3.86 -6.59 -8.85
C LEU A 57 -4.57 -6.18 -10.15
N PRO A 58 -5.51 -5.24 -10.10
CA PRO A 58 -6.18 -4.72 -8.89
C PRO A 58 -7.10 -5.76 -8.21
N MET A 59 -7.26 -5.66 -6.90
CA MET A 59 -8.19 -6.49 -6.10
C MET A 59 -9.62 -5.93 -6.18
N THR A 60 -10.23 -6.01 -7.35
CA THR A 60 -11.59 -5.51 -7.58
C THR A 60 -12.62 -6.35 -6.82
N PRO A 61 -13.82 -5.79 -6.49
CA PRO A 61 -14.85 -6.55 -5.78
C PRO A 61 -15.21 -7.90 -6.44
N PRO A 62 -15.32 -8.04 -7.79
CA PRO A 62 -15.56 -9.34 -8.41
C PRO A 62 -14.42 -10.36 -8.18
N ARG A 63 -13.16 -9.92 -8.16
CA ARG A 63 -12.00 -10.80 -7.91
C ARG A 63 -11.95 -11.22 -6.45
N VAL A 64 -12.25 -10.31 -5.52
CA VAL A 64 -12.36 -10.62 -4.09
C VAL A 64 -13.49 -11.61 -3.84
N MET A 65 -14.67 -11.39 -4.45
CA MET A 65 -15.81 -12.31 -4.35
C MET A 65 -15.47 -13.70 -4.92
N ALA A 66 -14.83 -13.77 -6.08
CA ALA A 66 -14.40 -15.05 -6.65
C ALA A 66 -13.42 -15.81 -5.74
N ALA A 67 -12.47 -15.09 -5.13
CA ALA A 67 -11.51 -15.68 -4.20
C ALA A 67 -12.19 -16.22 -2.93
N LEU A 68 -13.17 -15.49 -2.38
CA LEU A 68 -13.99 -15.94 -1.24
C LEU A 68 -14.78 -17.21 -1.55
N LEU A 69 -15.35 -17.30 -2.75
CA LEU A 69 -16.13 -18.47 -3.18
C LEU A 69 -15.27 -19.70 -3.47
N ALA A 70 -14.00 -19.51 -3.86
CA ALA A 70 -13.06 -20.59 -4.09
C ALA A 70 -12.54 -21.24 -2.79
N GLY A 71 -12.49 -20.49 -1.69
CA GLY A 71 -12.06 -20.98 -0.37
C GLY A 71 -10.54 -21.16 -0.21
N ASP A 72 -9.76 -20.43 -0.99
CA ASP A 72 -8.27 -20.43 -0.96
C ASP A 72 -7.64 -19.67 0.22
#